data_AF-A0A8S3FZQ3-F1
#
_entry.id   AF-A0A8S3FZQ3-F1
#
_cell.length_a   1.000
_cell.length_b   1.000
_cell.length_c   1.000
_cell.angle_alpha   90.00
_cell.angle_beta   90.00
_cell.angle_gamma   90.00
#
_symmetry.space_group_name_H-M   'P 1'
#
loop_
_entity.id
_entity.type
_entity.pdbx_description
1 polymer ?
#
loop_
_entity_poly.entity_id
_entity_poly.type
_entity_poly.pdbx_seq_one_letter_code
_entity_poly.pdbx_strand_id
1 'polypeptide(L)'
;FSDDEDATPPTGDWVITGRVLPNSDLYKTGSIRIQLVVSPEYPFVPPKVYVRSPMYHPNIDKNGEVCIDMLSNKDSWKPQNSFVAIIEEIIKIIDNPATDHVKHPEAASLFDTNKVEYERIAKDLFMKNFLPRD
;
A
#
# COMPACT_ATOMS: atom_id res chain seq x y z
N PHE A 1 -36.66 -11.11 -16.20
CA PHE A 1 -35.69 -11.02 -15.09
C PHE A 1 -35.13 -12.41 -14.94
N SER A 2 -34.01 -12.70 -15.60
CA SER A 2 -33.29 -13.96 -15.41
C SER A 2 -32.55 -13.84 -14.09
N ASP A 3 -32.88 -14.71 -13.16
CA ASP A 3 -32.19 -14.85 -11.90
C ASP A 3 -30.73 -15.22 -12.17
N ASP A 4 -29.81 -14.28 -11.95
CA ASP A 4 -28.36 -14.49 -11.91
C ASP A 4 -27.98 -15.27 -10.62
N GLU A 5 -28.68 -16.38 -10.33
CA GLU A 5 -28.42 -17.24 -9.16
C GLU A 5 -27.24 -18.19 -9.36
N ASP A 6 -26.66 -18.24 -10.57
CA ASP A 6 -25.61 -19.20 -10.96
C ASP A 6 -24.24 -18.56 -11.22
N ALA A 7 -23.99 -17.37 -10.67
CA ALA A 7 -22.65 -16.79 -10.70
C ALA A 7 -21.72 -17.61 -9.79
N THR A 8 -21.02 -18.58 -10.37
CA THR A 8 -19.90 -19.24 -9.71
C THR A 8 -18.91 -18.17 -9.25
N PRO A 9 -18.52 -18.14 -7.96
CA PRO A 9 -17.53 -17.20 -7.50
C PRO A 9 -16.24 -17.39 -8.33
N PRO A 10 -15.58 -16.31 -8.77
CA PRO A 10 -14.34 -16.39 -9.53
C PRO A 10 -13.36 -17.36 -8.84
N THR A 11 -12.90 -18.37 -9.56
CA THR A 11 -12.06 -19.46 -9.01
C THR A 11 -10.58 -19.06 -8.89
N GLY A 12 -10.27 -17.78 -8.74
CA GLY A 12 -8.90 -17.24 -8.71
C GLY A 12 -8.79 -16.03 -7.80
N ASP A 13 -7.61 -15.39 -7.80
CA ASP A 13 -7.37 -14.20 -6.98
C ASP A 13 -8.27 -13.03 -7.42
N TRP A 14 -8.85 -12.36 -6.43
CA TRP A 14 -9.63 -11.14 -6.64
C TRP A 14 -8.69 -9.95 -6.47
N VAL A 15 -8.78 -9.01 -7.40
CA VAL A 15 -7.96 -7.81 -7.37
C VAL A 15 -8.83 -6.61 -7.06
N ILE A 16 -8.53 -5.95 -5.94
CA ILE A 16 -9.15 -4.68 -5.56
C ILE A 16 -8.14 -3.58 -5.86
N THR A 17 -8.46 -2.69 -6.79
CA THR A 17 -7.63 -1.50 -7.08
C THR A 17 -8.33 -0.26 -6.57
N GLY A 18 -7.56 0.67 -5.99
CA GLY A 18 -8.09 1.93 -5.49
C GLY A 18 -7.04 3.02 -5.49
N ARG A 19 -7.44 4.19 -4.99
CA ARG A 19 -6.52 5.30 -4.72
C ARG A 19 -6.66 5.69 -3.26
N VAL A 20 -5.53 5.98 -2.62
CA VAL A 20 -5.48 6.54 -1.26
C VAL A 20 -5.02 7.98 -1.31
N LEU A 21 -5.47 8.73 -0.31
CA LEU A 21 -5.25 10.15 -0.15
C LEU A 21 -4.39 10.37 1.10
N PRO A 22 -3.05 10.32 0.97
CA PRO A 22 -2.15 10.60 2.10
C PRO A 22 -2.27 12.06 2.55
N ASN A 23 -1.85 12.31 3.79
CA ASN A 23 -1.94 13.61 4.46
C ASN A 23 -0.58 14.28 4.69
N SER A 24 0.52 13.55 4.51
CA SER A 24 1.88 14.08 4.62
C SER A 24 2.15 15.22 3.64
N ASP A 25 2.99 16.17 4.04
CA ASP A 25 3.33 17.35 3.22
C ASP A 25 3.94 16.98 1.86
N LEU A 26 4.59 15.82 1.78
CA LEU A 26 5.17 15.27 0.55
C LEU A 26 4.10 14.87 -0.47
N TYR A 27 3.01 14.25 -0.03
CA TYR A 27 2.09 13.52 -0.91
C TYR A 27 0.65 14.07 -0.89
N LYS A 28 0.32 15.00 0.01
CA LYS A 28 -1.03 15.57 0.21
C LYS A 28 -1.62 16.28 -1.01
N THR A 29 -0.83 16.58 -2.03
CA THR A 29 -1.31 17.26 -3.26
C THR A 29 -1.92 16.30 -4.27
N GLY A 30 -1.66 14.99 -4.16
CA GLY A 30 -2.09 13.99 -5.14
C GLY A 30 -2.69 12.74 -4.51
N SER A 31 -2.88 11.72 -5.33
CA SER A 31 -3.39 10.41 -4.93
C SER A 31 -2.40 9.29 -5.28
N ILE A 32 -2.43 8.20 -4.52
CA ILE A 32 -1.55 7.05 -4.68
C ILE A 32 -2.37 5.82 -5.07
N ARG A 33 -2.02 5.16 -6.17
CA ARG A 33 -2.68 3.91 -6.58
C ARG A 33 -2.24 2.77 -5.68
N ILE A 34 -3.22 2.01 -5.20
CA ILE A 34 -3.00 0.79 -4.43
C ILE A 34 -3.71 -0.39 -5.10
N GLN A 35 -3.21 -1.58 -4.83
CA GLN A 35 -3.78 -2.84 -5.26
C GLN A 35 -3.74 -3.83 -4.10
N LEU A 36 -4.87 -4.44 -3.80
CA LEU A 36 -4.98 -5.58 -2.90
C LEU A 36 -5.25 -6.82 -3.74
N VAL A 37 -4.51 -7.89 -3.49
CA VAL A 37 -4.72 -9.21 -4.09
C VAL A 37 -5.26 -10.13 -3.01
N VAL A 38 -6.51 -10.54 -3.18
CA VAL A 38 -7.28 -11.36 -2.24
C VAL A 38 -7.35 -12.78 -2.81
N SER A 39 -6.75 -13.74 -2.11
CA SER A 39 -6.80 -15.14 -2.57
C SER A 39 -8.14 -15.79 -2.21
N PRO A 40 -8.48 -16.94 -2.83
CA PRO A 40 -9.64 -17.74 -2.44
C PRO A 40 -9.64 -18.23 -0.98
N GLU A 41 -8.51 -18.13 -0.27
CA GLU A 41 -8.36 -18.51 1.14
C GLU A 41 -8.72 -17.37 2.11
N TYR A 42 -9.06 -16.17 1.62
CA TYR A 42 -9.58 -15.08 2.46
C TYR A 42 -10.93 -15.50 3.11
N PRO A 43 -11.17 -15.18 4.39
CA PRO A 43 -10.38 -14.32 5.28
C PRO A 43 -9.36 -15.07 6.15
N PHE A 44 -9.01 -16.32 5.85
CA PHE A 44 -8.03 -17.08 6.65
C PHE A 44 -6.58 -16.78 6.24
N VAL A 45 -6.37 -16.32 5.01
CA VAL A 45 -5.10 -15.76 4.52
C VAL A 45 -5.30 -14.26 4.28
N PRO A 46 -4.40 -13.38 4.78
CA PRO A 46 -4.49 -11.95 4.53
C PRO A 46 -4.31 -11.62 3.04
N PRO A 47 -4.91 -10.53 2.55
CA PRO A 47 -4.62 -10.04 1.21
C PRO A 47 -3.19 -9.52 1.11
N LYS A 48 -2.59 -9.59 -0.08
CA LYS A 48 -1.32 -8.94 -0.38
C LYS A 48 -1.55 -7.51 -0.82
N VAL A 49 -0.67 -6.59 -0.42
CA VAL A 49 -0.82 -5.16 -0.66
C VAL A 49 0.32 -4.63 -1.50
N TYR A 50 -0.04 -3.84 -2.51
CA TYR A 50 0.91 -3.18 -3.40
C TYR A 50 0.56 -1.72 -3.62
N VAL A 51 1.54 -0.84 -3.47
CA VAL A 51 1.52 0.54 -3.97
C VAL A 51 1.96 0.52 -5.43
N ARG A 52 1.10 0.97 -6.33
CA ARG A 52 1.33 0.96 -7.79
C ARG A 52 1.79 2.29 -8.34
N SER A 53 1.69 3.37 -7.58
CA SER A 53 2.38 4.61 -7.92
C SER A 53 3.88 4.45 -7.62
N PRO A 54 4.79 4.82 -8.53
CA PRO A 54 6.22 4.83 -8.23
C PRO A 54 6.52 5.75 -7.05
N MET A 55 7.22 5.22 -6.05
CA MET A 55 7.53 5.94 -4.81
C MET A 55 8.94 5.62 -4.32
N TYR A 56 9.62 6.66 -3.82
CA TYR A 56 10.90 6.53 -3.15
C TYR A 56 10.62 6.57 -1.64
N HIS A 57 10.40 5.39 -1.05
CA HIS A 57 9.87 5.27 0.29
C HIS A 57 10.53 4.11 1.07
N PRO A 58 10.93 4.29 2.34
CA PRO A 58 11.62 3.26 3.13
C PRO A 58 10.90 1.91 3.21
N ASN A 59 9.56 1.91 3.30
CA ASN A 59 8.74 0.70 3.47
C ASN A 59 8.09 0.17 2.18
N ILE A 60 8.42 0.73 1.01
CA ILE A 60 7.87 0.27 -0.28
C ILE A 60 9.03 -0.27 -1.12
N ASP A 61 8.93 -1.53 -1.53
CA ASP A 61 9.96 -2.16 -2.37
C ASP A 61 9.85 -1.70 -3.85
N LYS A 62 10.79 -2.14 -4.69
CA LYS A 62 10.81 -1.84 -6.14
C LYS A 62 9.59 -2.35 -6.92
N ASN A 63 8.91 -3.38 -6.41
CA ASN A 63 7.70 -3.94 -7.01
C ASN A 63 6.42 -3.27 -6.46
N GLY A 64 6.57 -2.36 -5.50
CA GLY A 64 5.48 -1.70 -4.80
C GLY A 64 4.94 -2.48 -3.60
N GLU A 65 5.53 -3.62 -3.22
CA GLU A 65 5.07 -4.39 -2.07
C GLU A 65 5.31 -3.62 -0.77
N VAL A 66 4.29 -3.63 0.10
CA VAL A 66 4.33 -3.02 1.43
C VAL A 66 4.20 -4.11 2.48
N CYS A 67 5.11 -4.14 3.45
CA CYS A 67 4.94 -4.97 4.64
C CYS A 67 4.10 -4.23 5.67
N ILE A 68 2.94 -4.79 5.97
CA ILE A 68 2.05 -4.32 7.03
C ILE A 68 2.04 -5.39 8.12
N ASP A 69 2.33 -5.00 9.36
CA ASP A 69 2.48 -5.96 10.46
C ASP A 69 1.30 -6.89 10.66
N MET A 70 0.07 -6.35 10.60
CA MET A 70 -1.14 -7.16 10.71
C MET A 70 -1.35 -8.14 9.54
N LEU A 71 -0.58 -8.03 8.46
CA LEU A 71 -0.62 -8.93 7.30
C LEU A 71 0.59 -9.88 7.24
N SER A 72 1.57 -9.74 8.14
CA SER A 72 2.87 -10.41 8.03
C SER A 72 2.80 -11.93 8.18
N ASN A 73 1.87 -12.46 8.97
CA ASN A 73 1.69 -13.90 9.14
C ASN A 73 0.29 -14.23 9.70
N LYS A 74 -0.03 -15.53 9.79
CA LYS A 74 -1.31 -16.04 10.30
C LYS A 74 -1.57 -15.74 11.77
N ASP A 75 -0.53 -15.50 12.58
CA ASP A 75 -0.69 -15.17 14.00
C ASP A 75 -1.02 -13.68 14.20
N SER A 76 -0.51 -12.81 13.32
CA SER A 76 -0.77 -11.37 13.30
C SER A 76 -2.10 -11.01 12.63
N TRP A 77 -2.50 -11.76 11.60
CA TRP A 77 -3.75 -11.55 10.88
C TRP A 77 -4.95 -12.18 11.62
N LYS A 78 -6.02 -11.40 11.79
CA LYS A 78 -7.30 -11.91 12.31
C LYS A 78 -8.36 -11.79 11.23
N PRO A 79 -9.15 -12.83 10.94
CA PRO A 79 -10.21 -12.78 9.91
C PRO A 79 -11.24 -11.65 10.07
N GLN A 80 -11.33 -11.04 11.26
CA GLN A 80 -12.18 -9.89 11.56
C GLN A 80 -11.57 -8.54 11.14
N ASN A 81 -10.30 -8.51 10.73
CA ASN A 81 -9.67 -7.30 10.21
C ASN A 81 -10.35 -6.88 8.90
N SER A 82 -10.73 -5.60 8.81
CA SER A 82 -11.42 -5.05 7.66
C SER A 82 -10.45 -4.52 6.61
N PHE A 83 -10.89 -4.45 5.34
CA PHE A 83 -10.15 -3.73 4.31
C PHE A 83 -9.92 -2.26 4.65
N VAL A 84 -10.84 -1.64 5.40
CA VAL A 84 -10.67 -0.26 5.89
C VAL A 84 -9.44 -0.15 6.79
N ALA A 85 -9.27 -1.06 7.75
CA ALA A 85 -8.09 -1.08 8.61
C ALA A 85 -6.78 -1.27 7.83
N ILE A 86 -6.81 -2.11 6.77
CA ILE A 86 -5.67 -2.27 5.87
C ILE A 86 -5.33 -0.96 5.15
N ILE A 87 -6.34 -0.27 4.62
CA ILE A 87 -6.17 1.01 3.91
C ILE A 87 -5.64 2.10 4.85
N GLU A 88 -6.14 2.16 6.08
CA GLU A 88 -5.66 3.09 7.11
C GLU A 88 -4.18 2.84 7.43
N GLU A 89 -3.75 1.58 7.55
CA GLU A 89 -2.35 1.25 7.81
C GLU A 89 -1.45 1.57 6.62
N ILE A 90 -1.93 1.39 5.38
CA ILE A 90 -1.21 1.85 4.16
C ILE A 90 -0.96 3.36 4.22
N ILE A 91 -2.00 4.16 4.52
CA ILE A 91 -1.89 5.62 4.60
C ILE A 91 -0.91 6.00 5.70
N LYS A 92 -1.00 5.36 6.88
CA LYS A 92 -0.12 5.60 8.01
C LYS A 92 1.35 5.32 7.67
N ILE A 93 1.65 4.21 6.99
CA ILE A 93 3.00 3.87 6.53
C ILE A 93 3.53 4.90 5.53
N ILE A 94 2.70 5.32 4.57
CA ILE A 94 3.07 6.33 3.57
C ILE A 94 3.37 7.68 4.22
N ASP A 95 2.55 8.08 5.20
CA ASP A 95 2.70 9.37 5.88
C ASP A 95 3.85 9.36 6.91
N ASN A 96 4.14 8.20 7.50
CA ASN A 96 5.15 8.03 8.54
C ASN A 96 5.97 6.76 8.26
N PRO A 97 7.07 6.87 7.50
CA PRO A 97 7.94 5.75 7.24
C PRO A 97 8.42 5.08 8.54
N ALA A 98 8.30 3.76 8.62
CA ALA A 98 8.68 2.97 9.78
C ALA A 98 10.07 2.34 9.59
N THR A 99 10.87 2.28 10.67
CA THR A 99 12.26 1.80 10.61
C THR A 99 12.40 0.30 10.89
N ASP A 100 11.32 -0.35 11.33
CA ASP A 100 11.27 -1.79 11.67
C ASP A 100 11.10 -2.69 10.43
N HIS A 101 10.37 -2.22 9.40
CA HIS A 101 10.10 -3.00 8.18
C HIS A 101 10.64 -2.33 6.92
N VAL A 102 11.94 -2.06 6.90
CA VAL A 102 12.62 -1.45 5.74
C VAL A 102 12.57 -2.38 4.53
N LYS A 103 11.98 -1.90 3.43
CA LYS A 103 11.94 -2.55 2.12
C LYS A 103 12.85 -1.88 1.10
N HIS A 104 13.26 -0.64 1.37
CA HIS A 104 14.13 0.15 0.52
C HIS A 104 15.27 0.74 1.36
N PRO A 105 16.40 0.00 1.51
CA PRO A 105 17.50 0.39 2.40
C PRO A 105 18.12 1.74 2.04
N GLU A 106 18.24 2.06 0.75
CA GLU A 106 18.78 3.35 0.29
C GLU A 106 17.87 4.52 0.71
N ALA A 107 16.56 4.39 0.50
CA ALA A 107 15.58 5.38 0.95
C ALA A 107 15.57 5.53 2.47
N ALA A 108 15.66 4.42 3.22
CA ALA A 108 15.73 4.45 4.69
C ALA A 108 17.01 5.14 5.19
N SER A 109 18.17 4.77 4.65
CA SER A 109 19.45 5.38 5.03
C SER A 109 19.46 6.88 4.75
N LEU A 110 18.92 7.30 3.61
CA LEU A 110 18.84 8.71 3.26
C LEU A 110 17.81 9.46 4.13
N PHE A 111 16.68 8.84 4.47
CA PHE A 111 15.70 9.40 5.39
C PHE A 111 16.33 9.72 6.76
N ASP A 112 17.18 8.83 7.27
CA ASP A 112 17.86 8.99 8.57
C ASP A 112 19.04 9.98 8.51
N THR A 113 19.83 9.93 7.43
CA THR A 113 21.10 10.69 7.35
C THR A 113 20.98 12.06 6.69
N ASN A 114 20.02 12.23 5.78
CA ASN A 114 19.80 13.48 5.05
C ASN A 114 18.33 13.60 4.60
N LYS A 115 17.47 13.93 5.55
CA LYS A 115 16.03 14.08 5.33
C LYS A 115 15.67 15.07 4.21
N VAL A 116 16.44 16.15 4.05
CA VAL A 116 16.20 17.16 3.00
C VAL A 116 16.37 16.56 1.60
N GLU A 117 17.43 15.78 1.40
CA GLU A 117 17.67 15.13 0.10
C GLU A 117 16.67 14.00 -0.15
N TYR A 118 16.33 13.22 0.88
CA TYR A 118 15.24 12.24 0.80
C TYR A 118 13.93 12.89 0.32
N GLU A 119 13.50 13.97 0.97
CA GLU A 119 12.26 14.67 0.63
C GLU A 119 12.31 15.23 -0.79
N ARG A 120 13.46 15.74 -1.24
CA ARG A 120 13.65 16.23 -2.61
C ARG A 120 13.45 15.11 -3.64
N ILE A 121 14.10 13.96 -3.45
CA ILE A 121 14.01 12.81 -4.37
C ILE A 121 12.60 12.22 -4.37
N ALA A 122 12.03 12.01 -3.18
CA ALA A 122 10.69 11.45 -3.02
C ALA A 122 9.62 12.34 -3.68
N LYS A 123 9.71 13.65 -3.46
CA LYS A 123 8.81 14.63 -4.07
C LYS A 123 8.97 14.69 -5.58
N ASP A 124 10.19 14.72 -6.10
CA ASP A 124 10.44 14.76 -7.55
C ASP A 124 9.84 13.52 -8.25
N LEU A 125 10.07 12.33 -7.68
CA LEU A 125 9.49 11.09 -8.21
C LEU A 125 7.96 11.09 -8.14
N PHE A 126 7.38 11.54 -7.03
CA PHE A 126 5.93 11.65 -6.88
C PHE A 126 5.32 12.63 -7.89
N MET A 127 5.92 13.81 -8.07
CA MET A 127 5.44 14.81 -9.01
C MET A 127 5.59 14.38 -10.47
N LYS A 128 6.63 13.60 -10.80
CA LYS A 128 6.79 13.01 -12.14
C LYS A 128 5.68 12.01 -12.49
N ASN A 129 5.12 11.34 -11.48
CA ASN A 129 4.05 10.35 -11.63
C ASN A 129 2.73 10.84 -11.01
N PHE A 130 2.57 12.17 -10.97
CA PHE A 130 1.49 12.81 -10.24
C PHE A 130 0.12 12.34 -10.73
N LEU A 131 -0.74 12.02 -9.76
CA LEU A 131 -2.15 11.75 -10.00
C LEU A 131 -2.96 12.76 -9.18
N PRO A 132 -3.92 13.47 -9.80
CA PRO A 132 -4.79 14.38 -9.06
C PRO A 132 -5.62 13.62 -8.01
N ARG A 133 -6.11 14.35 -7.01
CA ARG A 133 -6.99 13.81 -5.97
C ARG A 133 -8.42 13.58 -6.47
N ASP A 134 -8.78 14.24 -7.58
CA ASP A 134 -10.10 14.25 -8.21
C ASP A 134 -10.22 13.21 -9.34
#